data_AF-A0A5C1AGJ7-F1
#
_entry.id   AF-A0A5C1AGJ7-F1
#
_cell.length_a   1.000
_cell.length_b   1.000
_cell.length_c   1.000
_cell.angle_alpha   90.00
_cell.angle_beta   90.00
_cell.angle_gamma   90.00
#
_symmetry.space_group_name_H-M   'P 1'
#
loop_
_entity.id
_entity.type
_entity.pdbx_description
1 polymer ?
#
loop_
_entity_poly.entity_id
_entity_poly.type
_entity_poly.pdbx_seq_one_letter_code
_entity_poly.pdbx_strand_id
1 'polypeptide(L)'
;MFAKLFGPPERQILCVLDSDPETAASVIRVSVEPPGLGVCSINLGYGDTEDGIARAKQSFVELDEAKADSLARPIFEMAAKLRPHPTTEEKG
;
A
#
# COMPACT_ATOMS: atom_id res chain seq x y z
N MET A 1 -14.20 6.99 7.26
CA MET A 1 -13.21 6.10 6.64
C MET A 1 -13.73 5.74 5.25
N PHE A 2 -12.93 5.99 4.22
CA PHE A 2 -13.28 5.64 2.83
C PHE A 2 -12.23 4.65 2.31
N ALA A 3 -12.68 3.62 1.60
CA ALA A 3 -11.82 2.60 1.02
C ALA A 3 -12.06 2.50 -0.49
N LYS A 4 -10.98 2.28 -1.23
CA LYS A 4 -10.99 1.97 -2.65
C LYS A 4 -10.21 0.68 -2.86
N LEU A 5 -10.72 -0.19 -3.71
CA LEU A 5 -10.13 -1.48 -4.03
C LEU A 5 -9.85 -1.52 -5.53
N PHE A 6 -8.63 -1.87 -5.90
CA PHE A 6 -8.20 -1.93 -7.29
C PHE A 6 -7.57 -3.28 -7.62
N GLY A 7 -7.54 -3.60 -8.93
CA GLY A 7 -6.92 -4.79 -9.46
C GLY A 7 -7.70 -6.10 -9.25
N PRO A 8 -7.20 -7.20 -9.82
CA PRO A 8 -7.78 -8.53 -9.67
C PRO A 8 -7.46 -9.14 -8.28
N PRO A 9 -8.16 -10.20 -7.86
CA PRO A 9 -7.97 -10.82 -6.53
C PRO A 9 -6.51 -11.19 -6.19
N GLU A 10 -5.72 -11.60 -7.18
CA GLU A 10 -4.34 -12.08 -6.98
C GLU A 10 -3.33 -10.94 -6.79
N ARG A 11 -3.71 -9.70 -7.13
CA ARG A 11 -2.86 -8.49 -7.02
C ARG A 11 -3.66 -7.32 -6.48
N GLN A 12 -4.62 -7.62 -5.61
CA GLN A 12 -5.57 -6.64 -5.12
C GLN A 12 -4.86 -5.57 -4.29
N ILE A 13 -5.23 -4.32 -4.54
CA ILE A 13 -4.67 -3.14 -3.86
C ILE A 13 -5.79 -2.48 -3.08
N LEU A 14 -5.65 -2.44 -1.76
CA LEU A 14 -6.56 -1.74 -0.86
C LEU A 14 -5.99 -0.39 -0.49
N CYS A 15 -6.70 0.67 -0.85
CA CYS A 15 -6.35 2.04 -0.49
C CYS A 15 -7.37 2.59 0.52
N VAL A 16 -6.90 3.08 1.66
CA VAL A 16 -7.75 3.61 2.74
C VAL A 16 -7.32 5.02 3.07
N LEU A 17 -8.27 5.95 3.11
CA LEU A 17 -8.08 7.25 3.75
C LEU A 17 -8.32 7.10 5.25
N ASP A 18 -7.26 7.27 6.03
CA ASP A 18 -7.22 7.05 7.48
C ASP A 18 -6.43 8.18 8.18
N SER A 19 -6.30 8.08 9.50
CA SER A 19 -5.38 8.91 10.29
C SER A 19 -4.26 8.05 10.86
N ASP A 20 -3.05 8.58 10.89
CA ASP A 20 -1.92 7.95 11.56
C ASP A 20 -2.17 7.90 13.08
N PRO A 21 -2.07 6.73 13.72
CA PRO A 21 -2.47 6.56 15.12
C PRO A 21 -1.53 7.26 16.11
N GLU A 22 -0.29 7.57 15.72
CA GLU A 22 0.70 8.19 16.59
C GLU A 22 0.70 9.71 16.44
N THR A 23 0.55 10.19 15.21
CA THR A 23 0.70 11.60 14.86
C THR A 23 -0.62 12.32 14.58
N ALA A 24 -1.73 11.58 14.52
CA ALA A 24 -3.04 12.05 14.05
C ALA A 24 -3.04 12.60 12.60
N ALA A 25 -1.91 12.54 11.90
CA ALA A 25 -1.80 13.05 10.53
C ALA A 25 -2.70 12.28 9.57
N SER A 26 -3.32 12.97 8.62
CA SER A 26 -4.08 12.29 7.57
C SER A 26 -3.14 11.46 6.70
N VAL A 27 -3.52 10.20 6.46
CA VAL A 27 -2.76 9.27 5.63
C VAL A 27 -3.63 8.59 4.58
N ILE A 28 -3.04 8.30 3.43
CA ILE A 28 -3.56 7.27 2.53
C ILE A 28 -2.72 6.02 2.75
N ARG A 29 -3.33 4.98 3.33
CA ARG A 29 -2.69 3.65 3.47
C ARG A 29 -2.96 2.85 2.22
N VAL A 30 -1.88 2.34 1.60
CA VAL A 30 -1.94 1.40 0.48
C VAL A 30 -1.46 0.06 0.97
N SER A 31 -2.33 -0.95 0.92
CA SER A 31 -2.08 -2.31 1.38
C SER A 31 -2.16 -3.29 0.22
N VAL A 32 -1.22 -4.23 0.18
CA VAL A 32 -1.19 -5.36 -0.76
C VAL A 32 -0.75 -6.62 -0.03
N GLU A 33 -1.00 -7.78 -0.63
CA GLU A 33 -0.54 -9.08 -0.11
C GLU A 33 0.43 -9.75 -1.10
N PRO A 34 1.73 -9.46 -1.03
CA PRO A 34 2.71 -10.15 -1.85
C PRO A 34 2.82 -11.63 -1.42
N PRO A 35 2.96 -12.56 -2.38
CA PRO A 35 3.11 -13.99 -2.06
C PRO A 35 4.27 -14.25 -1.09
N GLY A 36 3.96 -14.92 0.02
CA GLY A 36 4.94 -15.37 1.02
C GLY A 36 5.30 -14.32 2.09
N LEU A 37 4.71 -13.12 2.08
CA LEU A 37 5.03 -12.05 3.06
C LEU A 37 3.82 -11.57 3.86
N GLY A 38 2.61 -12.05 3.57
CA GLY A 38 1.38 -11.55 4.17
C GLY A 38 1.06 -10.11 3.75
N VAL A 39 0.25 -9.42 4.54
CA VAL A 39 -0.18 -8.05 4.22
C VAL A 39 0.96 -7.06 4.47
N CYS A 40 1.34 -6.35 3.42
CA CYS A 40 2.32 -5.28 3.45
C CYS A 40 1.61 -3.95 3.17
N SER A 41 2.03 -2.86 3.83
CA SER A 41 1.42 -1.54 3.61
C SER A 41 2.44 -0.42 3.57
N ILE A 42 2.05 0.66 2.90
CA ILE A 42 2.75 1.94 2.90
C ILE A 42 1.75 3.06 3.21
N ASN A 43 2.17 4.05 3.99
CA ASN A 43 1.37 5.23 4.31
C ASN A 43 1.91 6.44 3.57
N LEU A 44 1.04 7.15 2.86
CA LEU A 44 1.32 8.50 2.35
C LEU A 44 0.82 9.52 3.36
N GLY A 45 1.72 10.19 4.07
CA GLY A 45 1.38 11.21 5.07
C GLY A 45 1.16 12.61 4.48
N TYR A 46 0.14 13.31 4.98
CA TYR A 46 -0.22 14.66 4.56
C TYR A 46 -0.10 15.72 5.68
N GLY A 47 0.35 15.30 6.87
CA GLY A 47 0.46 16.15 8.08
C GLY A 47 -0.87 16.32 8.83
N ASP A 48 -0.77 16.73 10.09
CA ASP A 48 -1.91 17.05 10.96
C ASP A 48 -2.24 18.55 10.88
N THR A 49 -2.79 18.96 9.74
CA THR A 49 -3.26 20.33 9.49
C THR A 49 -4.54 20.27 8.66
N GLU A 50 -5.35 21.34 8.67
CA GLU A 50 -6.54 21.43 7.81
C GLU A 50 -6.19 21.25 6.33
N ASP A 51 -5.09 21.87 5.89
CA ASP A 51 -4.56 21.71 4.53
C ASP A 51 -4.09 20.28 4.25
N GLY A 52 -3.53 19.59 5.24
CA GLY A 52 -3.13 18.18 5.14
C GLY A 52 -4.34 17.27 4.96
N ILE A 53 -5.38 17.48 5.77
CA ILE A 53 -6.66 16.76 5.69
C ILE A 53 -7.32 16.97 4.32
N ALA A 54 -7.39 18.23 3.85
CA ALA A 54 -7.96 18.56 2.54
C ALA A 54 -7.19 17.90 1.39
N ARG A 55 -5.85 17.96 1.42
CA ARG A 55 -4.99 17.33 0.41
C ARG A 55 -5.10 15.81 0.42
N ALA A 56 -5.19 15.19 1.59
CA ALA A 56 -5.38 13.74 1.70
C ALA A 56 -6.71 13.31 1.06
N LYS A 57 -7.80 14.04 1.36
CA LYS A 57 -9.13 13.79 0.78
C LYS A 57 -9.13 13.95 -0.74
N GLN A 58 -8.57 15.06 -1.24
CA GLN A 58 -8.47 15.31 -2.68
C GLN A 58 -7.65 14.22 -3.38
N SER A 59 -6.46 13.91 -2.85
CA SER A 59 -5.58 12.89 -3.41
C SER A 59 -6.25 11.52 -3.42
N PHE A 60 -7.04 11.21 -2.37
CA PHE A 60 -7.80 9.97 -2.31
C PHE A 60 -8.94 9.94 -3.34
N VAL A 61 -9.64 11.05 -3.57
CA VAL A 61 -10.68 11.15 -4.63
C VAL A 61 -10.07 10.92 -6.01
N GLU A 62 -8.92 11.54 -6.28
CA GLU A 62 -8.19 11.44 -7.55
C GLU A 62 -7.40 10.12 -7.72
N LEU A 63 -7.40 9.25 -6.70
CA LEU A 63 -6.74 7.95 -6.76
C LEU A 63 -7.51 7.02 -7.69
N ASP A 64 -6.80 6.54 -8.71
CA ASP A 64 -7.24 5.54 -9.68
C ASP A 64 -6.33 4.30 -9.62
N GLU A 65 -6.63 3.31 -10.46
CA GLU A 65 -5.88 2.05 -10.50
C GLU A 65 -4.41 2.25 -10.89
N ALA A 66 -4.12 3.14 -11.85
CA ALA A 66 -2.75 3.39 -12.30
C ALA A 66 -1.89 4.02 -11.20
N LYS A 67 -2.45 4.98 -10.45
CA LYS A 67 -1.78 5.57 -9.28
C LYS A 67 -1.63 4.55 -8.15
N ALA A 68 -2.66 3.77 -7.88
CA ALA A 68 -2.61 2.72 -6.85
C ALA A 68 -1.51 1.69 -7.14
N ASP A 69 -1.40 1.22 -8.40
CA ASP A 69 -0.32 0.32 -8.84
C ASP A 69 1.06 0.95 -8.66
N SER A 70 1.23 2.20 -9.09
CA SER A 70 2.50 2.93 -8.92
C SER A 70 2.91 3.07 -7.45
N LEU A 71 1.94 3.22 -6.53
CA LEU A 71 2.19 3.31 -5.10
C LEU A 71 2.50 1.94 -4.47
N ALA A 72 1.87 0.87 -4.96
CA ALA A 72 2.10 -0.49 -4.50
C ALA A 72 3.39 -1.12 -5.06
N ARG A 73 3.88 -0.66 -6.22
CA ARG A 73 5.04 -1.24 -6.92
C ARG A 73 6.28 -1.41 -6.04
N PRO A 74 6.71 -0.43 -5.21
CA PRO A 74 7.87 -0.61 -4.33
C PRO A 74 7.73 -1.78 -3.35
N ILE A 75 6.50 -2.08 -2.89
CA ILE A 75 6.23 -3.20 -2.00
C ILE A 75 6.49 -4.52 -2.74
N PHE A 76 5.99 -4.67 -3.97
CA PHE A 76 6.23 -5.86 -4.78
C PHE A 76 7.70 -6.03 -5.18
N GLU A 77 8.39 -4.94 -5.52
CA GLU A 77 9.82 -4.95 -5.84
C GLU A 77 10.67 -5.36 -4.63
N MET A 78 10.33 -4.86 -3.44
CA MET A 78 10.98 -5.28 -2.19
C MET A 78 10.66 -6.73 -1.87
N ALA A 79 9.40 -7.14 -2.03
CA ALA A 79 8.96 -8.51 -1.79
C ALA A 79 9.70 -9.53 -2.66
N ALA A 80 9.91 -9.21 -3.94
CA ALA A 80 10.67 -10.07 -4.86
C ALA A 80 12.13 -10.29 -4.42
N LYS A 81 12.74 -9.30 -3.75
CA LYS A 81 14.11 -9.40 -3.21
C LYS A 81 14.17 -10.17 -1.89
N LEU A 82 13.10 -10.17 -1.12
CA LEU A 82 13.00 -10.84 0.18
C LEU A 82 12.59 -12.31 0.07
N ARG A 83 12.07 -12.75 -1.08
CA ARG A 83 11.78 -14.17 -1.29
C ARG A 83 13.09 -14.96 -1.16
N PRO A 84 13.17 -15.95 -0.25
CA PRO A 84 14.31 -16.85 -0.24
C PRO A 84 14.41 -17.50 -1.61
N HIS A 85 15.63 -17.56 -2.16
CA HIS A 85 15.91 -18.45 -3.27
C HIS A 85 15.39 -19.84 -2.88
N PRO A 86 14.77 -20.61 -3.81
CA PRO A 86 14.59 -22.03 -3.55
C PRO A 86 15.98 -22.55 -3.22
N THR A 87 16.20 -22.96 -1.97
CA THR A 87 17.34 -23.76 -1.61
C THR A 87 17.26 -24.97 -2.51
N THR A 88 18.19 -25.07 -3.46
CA THR A 88 18.44 -26.30 -4.19
C THR A 88 18.85 -27.31 -3.13
N GLU A 89 17.89 -27.97 -2.49
CA GLU A 89 18.15 -29.25 -1.84
C GLU A 89 18.30 -30.24 -2.99
N GLU A 90 19.54 -30.30 -3.49
CA GLU A 90 20.02 -31.36 -4.36
C GLU A 90 19.78 -32.71 -3.68
N LYS A 91 19.07 -33.56 -4.43
CA LYS A 91 19.05 -35.02 -4.40
C LYS A 91 20.07 -35.68 -3.46
N GLY A 92 19.54 -36.47 -2.52
CA GLY A 92 20.24 -37.55 -1.82
C GLY A 92 19.26 -38.67 -1.51
#